data_AF-H2FUC8-F1
#
_entry.id   AF-H2FUC8-F1
#
_cell.length_a   1.000
_cell.length_b   1.000
_cell.length_c   1.000
_cell.angle_alpha   90.00
_cell.angle_beta   90.00
_cell.angle_gamma   90.00
#
_symmetry.space_group_name_H-M   'P 1'
#
loop_
_entity.id
_entity.type
_entity.pdbx_description
1 polymer ?
#
loop_
_entity_poly.entity_id
_entity_poly.type
_entity_poly.pdbx_seq_one_letter_code
_entity_poly.pdbx_strand_id
1 'polypeptide(L)' 'MSKTQQYRITQHAAQRYRQRRCRHPLYMPADLSRARPATKGRLRKIGRWPRSGQRLLLTQDGFAFVAAGAVIVTCFQLGA' A
#
# COMPACT_ATOMS: atom_id res chain seq x y z
N MET A 1 2.25 12.84 -17.76
CA MET A 1 1.15 11.86 -17.89
C MET A 1 1.31 10.79 -16.82
N SER A 2 0.48 10.81 -15.78
CA SER A 2 0.54 9.83 -14.70
C SER A 2 0.05 8.49 -15.24
N LYS A 3 0.96 7.56 -15.57
CA LYS A 3 0.59 6.16 -15.82
C LYS A 3 -0.15 5.68 -14.58
N THR A 4 -1.46 5.54 -14.65
CA THR A 4 -2.26 4.84 -13.65
C THR A 4 -1.73 3.42 -13.64
N GLN A 5 -0.77 3.11 -12.77
CA GLN A 5 -0.29 1.75 -12.59
C GLN A 5 -1.47 0.93 -12.09
N GLN A 6 -2.11 0.20 -12.99
CA GLN A 6 -3.13 -0.76 -12.65
C GLN A 6 -2.43 -1.93 -11.95
N TYR A 7 -2.49 -1.93 -10.62
CA TYR A 7 -1.99 -3.04 -9.85
C TYR A 7 -3.01 -4.18 -9.83
N ARG A 8 -2.54 -5.42 -10.00
CA ARG A 8 -3.33 -6.61 -9.70
C ARG A 8 -3.37 -6.81 -8.19
N ILE A 9 -4.56 -6.88 -7.60
CA ILE A 9 -4.74 -7.02 -6.16
C ILE A 9 -4.96 -8.50 -5.84
N THR A 10 -4.13 -9.08 -4.97
CA THR A 10 -4.34 -10.47 -4.52
C THR A 10 -5.54 -10.55 -3.58
N GLN A 11 -6.19 -11.72 -3.54
CA GLN A 11 -7.26 -11.99 -2.57
C GLN A 11 -6.80 -11.80 -1.12
N HIS A 12 -5.57 -12.22 -0.82
CA HIS A 12 -4.97 -12.00 0.50
C HIS A 12 -4.88 -10.51 0.86
N ALA A 13 -4.39 -9.67 -0.07
CA ALA A 13 -4.30 -8.24 0.17
C ALA A 13 -5.70 -7.61 0.35
N ALA A 14 -6.68 -8.01 -0.46
CA ALA A 14 -8.06 -7.55 -0.33
C ALA A 14 -8.69 -7.95 1.02
N GLN A 15 -8.47 -9.18 1.49
CA GLN A 15 -8.94 -9.61 2.82
C GLN A 15 -8.29 -8.81 3.94
N ARG A 16 -6.96 -8.63 3.92
CA ARG A 16 -6.26 -7.83 4.93
C ARG A 16 -6.67 -6.37 4.91
N TYR A 17 -6.95 -5.82 3.73
CA TYR A 17 -7.49 -4.48 3.59
C TYR A 17 -8.83 -4.34 4.31
N ARG A 18 -9.78 -5.24 4.01
CA ARG A 18 -11.12 -5.26 4.64
C ARG A 18 -11.04 -5.42 6.16
N GLN A 19 -10.15 -6.27 6.67
CA GLN A 19 -9.98 -6.46 8.12
C GLN A 19 -9.40 -5.24 8.83
N ARG A 20 -8.61 -4.42 8.15
CA ARG A 20 -7.83 -3.34 8.76
C ARG A 20 -8.44 -1.95 8.56
N ARG A 21 -9.17 -1.75 7.46
CA ARG A 21 -9.82 -0.48 7.13
C ARG A 21 -11.31 -0.59 7.53
N CYS A 22 -11.62 -0.36 8.82
CA CYS A 22 -12.98 -0.52 9.37
C CYS A 22 -13.93 0.69 9.20
N ARG A 23 -13.53 1.77 8.50
CA ARG A 23 -14.36 2.98 8.32
C ARG A 23 -14.55 3.32 6.84
N HIS A 24 -15.83 3.31 6.40
CA HIS A 24 -16.49 3.89 5.19
C HIS A 24 -15.75 3.91 3.83
N PRO A 25 -16.45 3.88 2.67
CA PRO A 25 -15.86 3.34 1.46
C PRO A 25 -14.92 4.34 0.76
N LEU A 26 -13.64 4.01 0.76
CA LEU A 26 -12.78 4.23 -0.41
C LEU A 26 -12.08 2.91 -0.75
N TYR A 27 -12.38 2.45 -1.96
CA TYR A 27 -11.97 1.15 -2.47
C TYR A 27 -10.44 1.08 -2.56
N MET A 28 -9.88 -0.11 -2.33
CA MET A 28 -8.45 -0.39 -2.40
C MET A 28 -7.75 0.17 -3.67
N PRO A 29 -8.36 0.12 -4.88
CA PRO A 29 -7.83 0.81 -6.08
C PRO A 29 -7.72 2.34 -5.96
N ALA A 30 -8.68 2.99 -5.31
CA ALA A 30 -8.64 4.45 -5.10
C ALA A 30 -7.52 4.83 -4.13
N ASP A 31 -7.37 4.09 -3.04
CA ASP A 31 -6.26 4.29 -2.09
C ASP A 31 -4.91 4.00 -2.76
N LEU A 32 -4.83 2.97 -3.60
CA LEU A 32 -3.64 2.69 -4.41
C LEU A 32 -3.31 3.80 -5.39
N SER A 33 -4.31 4.44 -6.01
CA SER A 33 -4.07 5.56 -6.93
C SER A 33 -3.49 6.80 -6.23
N ARG A 34 -3.81 6.98 -4.94
CA ARG A 34 -3.28 8.06 -4.09
C ARG A 34 -1.95 7.67 -3.42
N ALA A 35 -1.68 6.38 -3.31
CA ALA A 35 -0.48 5.88 -2.66
C ALA A 35 0.77 6.27 -3.47
N ARG A 36 1.81 6.72 -2.75
CA ARG A 36 3.11 7.08 -3.33
C ARG A 36 4.19 6.14 -2.85
N PRO A 37 5.19 5.80 -3.68
CA PRO A 37 6.34 5.03 -3.23
C PRO A 37 6.97 5.64 -1.99
N ALA A 38 7.27 4.81 -0.99
CA ALA A 38 7.96 5.22 0.21
C ALA A 38 9.38 5.70 -0.14
N THR A 39 9.74 6.91 0.31
CA THR A 39 11.12 7.39 0.23
C THR A 39 11.96 6.73 1.32
N LYS A 40 13.29 6.69 1.14
CA LYS A 40 14.23 6.13 2.13
C LYS A 40 14.05 6.77 3.52
N GLY A 41 13.82 8.08 3.57
CA GLY A 41 13.54 8.79 4.83
C GLY A 41 12.23 8.34 5.49
N ARG A 42 11.16 8.16 4.70
CA ARG A 42 9.91 7.59 5.21
C ARG A 42 10.11 6.18 5.74
N LEU A 43 10.75 5.29 4.98
CA LEU A 43 11.05 3.92 5.40
C LEU A 43 11.79 3.86 6.75
N ARG A 44 12.74 4.77 6.98
CA ARG A 44 13.42 4.91 8.27
C ARG A 44 12.45 5.30 9.39
N LYS A 45 11.58 6.28 9.16
CA LYS A 45 10.59 6.73 10.16
C LYS A 45 9.60 5.63 10.54
N ILE A 46 9.12 4.83 9.58
CA ILE A 46 8.20 3.71 9.85
C ILE A 46 8.89 2.43 10.34
N GLY A 47 10.23 2.40 10.38
CA GLY A 47 11.00 1.24 10.83
C GLY A 47 10.75 -0.04 10.02
N ARG A 48 10.21 0.07 8.80
CA ARG A 48 9.84 -1.07 7.96
C ARG A 48 10.50 -0.97 6.60
N TRP A 49 11.19 -2.04 6.22
CA TRP A 49 11.83 -2.16 4.94
C TRP A 49 11.11 -3.20 4.07
N PRO A 50 10.84 -2.90 2.79
CA PRO A 50 10.35 -3.91 1.86
C PRO A 50 11.40 -5.00 1.67
N ARG A 51 10.95 -6.23 1.39
CA ARG A 51 11.87 -7.31 0.98
C ARG A 51 12.43 -7.04 -0.42
N SER A 52 13.48 -7.77 -0.80
CA SER A 52 14.02 -7.69 -2.17
C SER A 52 12.91 -7.89 -3.21
N GLY A 53 12.92 -7.05 -4.25
CA GLY A 53 11.87 -7.04 -5.29
C GLY A 53 10.52 -6.43 -4.88
N GLN A 54 10.37 -5.98 -3.63
CA GLN A 54 9.15 -5.34 -3.15
C GLN A 54 9.29 -3.82 -3.02
N ARG A 55 8.15 -3.14 -3.04
CA ARG A 55 8.03 -1.70 -2.84
C ARG A 55 6.90 -1.44 -1.86
N LEU A 56 7.10 -0.45 -0.99
CA LEU A 56 6.03 0.07 -0.14
C LEU A 56 5.40 1.29 -0.81
N LEU A 57 4.09 1.26 -0.95
CA LEU A 57 3.28 2.40 -1.40
C LEU A 57 2.51 2.92 -0.20
N LEU A 58 2.64 4.21 0.09
CA LEU A 58 2.09 4.83 1.28
C LEU A 58 1.00 5.81 0.89
N THR A 59 -0.15 5.67 1.52
CA THR A 59 -1.24 6.66 1.49
C THR A 59 -0.94 7.79 2.47
N GLN A 60 -1.64 8.92 2.32
CA GLN A 60 -1.55 10.04 3.26
C GLN A 60 -2.13 9.66 4.63
N ASP A 61 -3.13 8.79 4.66
CA ASP A 61 -3.88 8.38 5.85
C ASP A 61 -3.17 7.31 6.69
N GLY A 62 -1.85 7.15 6.50
CA GLY A 62 -1.06 6.18 7.25
C GLY A 62 -1.33 4.72 6.88
N PHE A 63 -1.78 4.42 5.67
CA PHE A 63 -1.94 3.04 5.19
C PHE A 63 -0.84 2.69 4.17
N ALA A 64 -0.29 1.47 4.28
CA ALA A 64 0.80 0.99 3.45
C ALA A 64 0.41 -0.26 2.63
N PHE A 65 0.69 -0.23 1.33
CA PHE A 65 0.56 -1.37 0.43
C PHE A 65 1.93 -1.93 0.09
N VAL A 66 2.04 -3.26 0.04
CA VAL A 66 3.24 -3.96 -0.42
C VAL A 66 3.02 -4.38 -1.87
N ALA A 67 3.83 -3.85 -2.78
CA ALA A 67 3.82 -4.19 -4.19
C ALA A 67 5.04 -5.05 -4.55
N ALA A 68 4.83 -6.17 -5.24
CA ALA A 68 5.86 -6.94 -5.93
C ALA A 68 5.64 -6.78 -7.44
N GLY A 69 6.45 -5.96 -8.10
CA GLY A 69 6.17 -5.52 -9.47
C GLY A 69 4.83 -4.79 -9.58
N ALA A 70 3.92 -5.31 -10.40
CA ALA A 70 2.56 -4.79 -10.60
C ALA A 70 1.49 -5.52 -9.74
N VAL A 71 1.89 -6.28 -8.72
CA VAL A 71 0.97 -7.05 -7.86
C VAL A 71 1.00 -6.52 -6.43
N ILE A 72 -0.17 -6.19 -5.86
CA ILE A 72 -0.28 -5.90 -4.43
C ILE A 72 -0.45 -7.20 -3.67
N VAL A 73 0.56 -7.54 -2.88
CA VAL A 73 0.63 -8.83 -2.17
C VAL A 73 0.02 -8.76 -0.77
N THR A 74 0.11 -7.61 -0.09
CA THR A 74 -0.50 -7.38 1.22
C THR A 74 -0.55 -5.88 1.53
N CYS A 75 -1.19 -5.50 2.63
CA CYS A 75 -1.29 -4.10 3.07
C CYS A 75 -1.54 -3.98 4.56
N PHE A 76 -1.01 -2.95 5.21
CA PHE A 76 -1.09 -2.75 6.67
C PHE A 76 -1.25 -1.28 7.03
N GLN A 77 -1.80 -1.01 8.22
CA GLN A 77 -1.83 0.33 8.77
C GLN A 77 -0.47 0.65 9.41
N LEU A 78 0.05 1.84 9.12
CA LEU A 78 1.15 2.45 9.85
C LEU A 78 0.56 3.03 11.13
N GLY A 79 1.13 2.65 12.28
CA GLY A 79 0.76 3.26 13.55
C GLY A 79 0.92 4.78 13.49
N ALA A 80 0.08 5.48 14.25
CA ALA A 80 0.21 6.91 14.49
C ALA A 80 1.57 7.23 15.13
#